data_AF-F4HIZ6-F1
#
_entry.id   AF-F4HIZ6-F1
#
_cell.length_a   1.000
_cell.length_b   1.000
_cell.length_c   1.000
_cell.angle_alpha   90.00
_cell.angle_beta   90.00
_cell.angle_gamma   90.00
#
_symmetry.space_group_name_H-M   'P 1'
#
loop_
_entity.id
_entity.type
_entity.pdbx_description
1 polymer ?
#
loop_
_entity_poly.entity_id
_entity_poly.type
_entity_poly.pdbx_seq_one_letter_code
_entity_poly.pdbx_strand_id
1 'polypeptide(L)'
;MINPVEDVRMKLALGSILLILSPLISIIGFFTGIIGFILYFMALSEWKKVDERPLKLAIFQVFLGFLWMIILIFVSPTIINRIHFVSESMFMFLYVHFLISYPVVALLLYLSAKISEYFFEVTGDYNFNLAKRLYLVAIPLYPAFLLGTVLGIFGRIAEIIGYLNMKKIVRRPGGYNIRLRDALGIVATVPLTILLVLMIAPNYIIEVEKGDVGVLVEEDNGVYNVIVYCRACYIDEVIFENESIYSKYRGSYVVINGIQYVKVSTPRIPRYVEVKVGPSYVHFDLH
;
A
#
# COMPACT_ATOMS: atom_id res chain seq x y z
N MET A 1 -19.18 29.30 -30.11
CA MET A 1 -17.83 29.38 -29.51
C MET A 1 -17.89 28.70 -28.16
N ILE A 2 -17.24 27.55 -27.99
CA ILE A 2 -17.19 26.85 -26.70
C ILE A 2 -16.32 27.69 -25.78
N ASN A 3 -16.85 28.09 -24.63
CA ASN A 3 -16.11 28.86 -23.64
C ASN A 3 -15.02 27.93 -23.08
N PRO A 4 -13.72 28.18 -23.31
CA PRO A 4 -12.65 27.21 -23.03
C PRO A 4 -12.58 26.80 -21.56
N VAL A 5 -13.16 27.60 -20.68
CA VAL A 5 -13.26 27.34 -19.25
C VAL A 5 -14.34 26.31 -18.91
N GLU A 6 -15.46 26.31 -19.64
CA GLU A 6 -16.60 25.44 -19.38
C GLU A 6 -16.30 23.99 -19.77
N ASP A 7 -15.59 23.82 -20.89
CA ASP A 7 -15.09 22.52 -21.35
C ASP A 7 -14.07 21.91 -20.37
N VAL A 8 -13.14 22.72 -19.85
CA VAL A 8 -12.15 22.27 -18.84
C VAL A 8 -12.81 21.81 -17.55
N ARG A 9 -13.81 22.57 -17.04
CA ARG A 9 -14.56 22.19 -15.83
C ARG A 9 -15.24 20.84 -15.98
N MET A 10 -15.93 20.65 -17.11
CA MET A 10 -16.68 19.44 -17.38
C MET A 10 -15.75 18.24 -17.50
N LYS A 11 -14.62 18.38 -18.23
CA LYS A 11 -13.61 17.32 -18.35
C LYS A 11 -12.96 16.98 -17.00
N LEU A 12 -12.63 17.97 -16.16
CA LEU A 12 -12.09 17.73 -14.80
C LEU A 12 -13.09 16.97 -13.93
N ALA A 13 -14.37 17.38 -13.95
CA ALA A 13 -15.42 16.74 -13.18
C ALA A 13 -15.68 15.30 -13.66
N LEU A 14 -15.91 15.10 -14.95
CA LEU A 14 -16.14 13.76 -15.53
C LEU A 14 -14.94 12.84 -15.33
N GLY A 15 -13.73 13.33 -15.58
CA GLY A 15 -12.51 12.56 -15.34
C GLY A 15 -12.40 12.11 -13.89
N SER A 16 -12.70 13.01 -12.95
CA SER A 16 -12.68 12.72 -11.52
C SER A 16 -13.78 11.74 -11.08
N ILE A 17 -14.99 11.86 -11.64
CA ILE A 17 -16.11 10.93 -11.38
C ILE A 17 -15.76 9.53 -11.86
N LEU A 18 -15.27 9.41 -13.11
CA LEU A 18 -14.89 8.12 -13.68
C LEU A 18 -13.78 7.45 -12.86
N LEU A 19 -12.82 8.21 -12.35
CA LEU A 19 -11.78 7.70 -11.46
C LEU A 19 -12.35 7.18 -10.13
N ILE A 20 -13.32 7.85 -9.52
CA ILE A 20 -13.99 7.36 -8.29
C ILE A 20 -14.78 6.07 -8.57
N LEU A 21 -15.48 6.00 -9.70
CA LEU A 21 -16.35 4.87 -10.03
C LEU A 21 -15.57 3.67 -10.56
N SER A 22 -14.35 3.89 -11.09
CA SER A 22 -13.51 2.83 -11.67
C SER A 22 -13.31 1.60 -10.77
N PRO A 23 -13.11 1.70 -9.45
CA PRO A 23 -12.88 0.53 -8.61
C PRO A 23 -14.18 -0.24 -8.28
N LEU A 24 -15.36 0.37 -8.50
CA LEU A 24 -16.66 -0.24 -8.19
C LEU A 24 -17.15 -1.19 -9.29
N ILE A 25 -16.55 -1.09 -10.47
CA ILE A 25 -16.93 -1.85 -11.65
C ILE A 25 -15.70 -2.70 -11.98
N SER A 26 -15.87 -3.99 -12.32
CA SER A 26 -14.77 -4.93 -12.54
C SER A 26 -13.91 -4.58 -13.79
N ILE A 27 -13.87 -5.42 -14.81
CA ILE A 27 -13.07 -5.17 -16.03
C ILE A 27 -13.47 -3.86 -16.73
N ILE A 28 -14.76 -3.53 -16.75
CA ILE A 28 -15.27 -2.26 -17.30
C ILE A 28 -14.71 -1.07 -16.50
N GLY A 29 -14.51 -1.22 -15.20
CA GLY A 29 -13.94 -0.20 -14.32
C GLY A 29 -12.50 0.18 -14.68
N PHE A 30 -11.70 -0.78 -15.13
CA PHE A 30 -10.35 -0.48 -15.61
C PHE A 30 -10.37 0.47 -16.82
N PHE A 31 -11.22 0.18 -17.82
CA PHE A 31 -11.35 1.04 -19.00
C PHE A 31 -11.94 2.41 -18.66
N THR A 32 -12.95 2.48 -17.79
CA THR A 32 -13.49 3.76 -17.34
C THR A 32 -12.46 4.56 -16.54
N GLY A 33 -11.61 3.90 -15.75
CA GLY A 33 -10.48 4.50 -15.06
C GLY A 33 -9.47 5.12 -16.03
N ILE A 34 -9.08 4.42 -17.10
CA ILE A 34 -8.19 4.95 -18.14
C ILE A 34 -8.81 6.18 -18.81
N ILE A 35 -10.08 6.08 -19.23
CA ILE A 35 -10.77 7.21 -19.87
C ILE A 35 -10.85 8.40 -18.92
N GLY A 36 -11.21 8.16 -17.65
CA GLY A 36 -11.28 9.19 -16.62
C GLY A 36 -9.92 9.87 -16.38
N PHE A 37 -8.86 9.07 -16.34
CA PHE A 37 -7.48 9.55 -16.22
C PHE A 37 -7.09 10.44 -17.41
N ILE A 38 -7.34 10.00 -18.64
CA ILE A 38 -7.05 10.77 -19.85
C ILE A 38 -7.81 12.10 -19.84
N LEU A 39 -9.11 12.08 -19.55
CA LEU A 39 -9.93 13.29 -19.48
C LEU A 39 -9.42 14.28 -18.43
N TYR A 40 -9.07 13.79 -17.24
CA TYR A 40 -8.53 14.61 -16.16
C TYR A 40 -7.22 15.30 -16.57
N PHE A 41 -6.28 14.55 -17.16
CA PHE A 41 -4.99 15.10 -17.60
C PHE A 41 -5.10 16.02 -18.82
N MET A 42 -5.99 15.72 -19.77
CA MET A 42 -6.28 16.64 -20.87
C MET A 42 -6.79 17.98 -20.35
N ALA A 43 -7.72 17.95 -19.39
CA ALA A 43 -8.26 19.16 -18.79
C ALA A 43 -7.21 19.95 -17.99
N LEU A 44 -6.35 19.26 -17.24
CA LEU A 44 -5.23 19.91 -16.55
C LEU A 44 -4.20 20.52 -17.51
N SER A 45 -3.97 19.88 -18.67
CA SER A 45 -3.11 20.42 -19.73
C SER A 45 -3.66 21.72 -20.31
N GLU A 46 -4.97 21.77 -20.54
CA GLU A 46 -5.65 23.01 -20.96
C GLU A 46 -5.64 24.07 -19.84
N TRP A 47 -5.84 23.66 -18.58
CA TRP A 47 -5.79 24.51 -17.39
C TRP A 47 -4.40 25.11 -17.13
N LYS A 48 -3.33 24.51 -17.63
CA LYS A 48 -1.94 25.02 -17.52
C LYS A 48 -1.81 26.50 -17.94
N LYS A 49 -2.64 26.97 -18.87
CA LYS A 49 -2.67 28.37 -19.33
C LYS A 49 -3.16 29.35 -18.24
N VAL A 50 -3.85 28.85 -17.23
CA VAL A 50 -4.36 29.59 -16.07
C VAL A 50 -3.43 29.38 -14.87
N ASP A 51 -3.13 28.13 -14.56
CA ASP A 51 -2.22 27.73 -13.49
C ASP A 51 -1.61 26.35 -13.82
N GLU A 52 -0.29 26.28 -13.93
CA GLU A 52 0.43 25.04 -14.25
C GLU A 52 0.68 24.12 -13.05
N ARG A 53 0.51 24.62 -11.82
CA ARG A 53 0.90 23.90 -10.60
C ARG A 53 0.07 22.62 -10.39
N PRO A 54 -1.27 22.60 -10.61
CA PRO A 54 -2.06 21.38 -10.51
C PRO A 54 -1.58 20.26 -11.44
N LEU A 55 -1.21 20.59 -12.68
CA LEU A 55 -0.69 19.62 -13.65
C LEU A 55 0.63 19.01 -13.18
N LYS A 56 1.57 19.84 -12.70
CA LYS A 56 2.87 19.36 -12.19
C LYS A 56 2.69 18.42 -11.00
N LEU A 57 1.82 18.78 -10.05
CA LEU A 57 1.51 17.93 -8.90
C LEU A 57 0.84 16.63 -9.32
N ALA A 58 -0.10 16.65 -10.27
CA ALA A 58 -0.75 15.45 -10.77
C ALA A 58 0.25 14.51 -11.46
N ILE A 59 1.18 15.03 -12.28
CA ILE A 59 2.25 14.22 -12.88
C ILE A 59 3.12 13.58 -11.78
N PHE A 60 3.47 14.35 -10.75
CA PHE A 60 4.25 13.83 -9.63
C PHE A 60 3.49 12.75 -8.83
N GLN A 61 2.18 12.91 -8.62
CA GLN A 61 1.32 11.88 -8.03
C GLN A 61 1.34 10.60 -8.86
N VAL A 62 1.29 10.68 -10.18
CA VAL A 62 1.35 9.52 -11.07
C VAL A 62 2.69 8.79 -10.95
N PHE A 63 3.79 9.55 -10.96
CA PHE A 63 5.12 8.98 -10.76
C PHE A 63 5.24 8.25 -9.42
N LEU A 64 4.76 8.86 -8.33
CA LEU A 64 4.74 8.24 -7.00
C LEU A 64 3.84 7.01 -6.94
N GLY A 65 2.67 7.06 -7.55
CA GLY A 65 1.76 5.92 -7.64
C GLY A 65 2.39 4.75 -8.39
N PHE A 66 3.09 5.03 -9.50
CA PHE A 66 3.79 4.01 -10.27
C PHE A 66 4.98 3.42 -9.50
N LEU A 67 5.80 4.26 -8.86
CA LEU A 67 6.89 3.82 -8.00
C LEU A 67 6.37 2.93 -6.86
N TRP A 68 5.23 3.30 -6.27
CA TRP A 68 4.58 2.50 -5.24
C TRP A 68 4.08 1.16 -5.76
N MET A 69 3.46 1.11 -6.94
CA MET A 69 3.07 -0.16 -7.56
C MET A 69 4.28 -1.07 -7.79
N ILE A 70 5.41 -0.53 -8.24
CA ILE A 70 6.66 -1.29 -8.36
C ILE A 70 7.08 -1.86 -6.99
N ILE A 71 7.14 -1.02 -5.95
CA ILE A 71 7.48 -1.46 -4.59
C ILE A 71 6.53 -2.56 -4.12
N LEU A 72 5.22 -2.41 -4.34
CA LEU A 72 4.25 -3.45 -4.01
C LEU A 72 4.49 -4.74 -4.80
N ILE A 73 4.81 -4.69 -6.08
CA ILE A 73 5.04 -5.91 -6.87
C ILE A 73 6.30 -6.66 -6.38
N PHE A 74 7.38 -5.93 -6.03
CA PHE A 74 8.66 -6.55 -5.69
C PHE A 74 8.85 -6.83 -4.19
N VAL A 75 8.32 -5.99 -3.30
CA VAL A 75 8.55 -6.08 -1.85
C VAL A 75 7.37 -6.73 -1.13
N SER A 76 6.15 -6.49 -1.63
CA SER A 76 4.95 -7.02 -0.99
C SER A 76 4.94 -8.55 -0.92
N PRO A 77 5.36 -9.34 -1.93
CA PRO A 77 5.40 -10.80 -1.80
C PRO A 77 6.26 -11.27 -0.62
N THR A 78 7.41 -10.63 -0.37
CA THR A 78 8.31 -11.01 0.73
C THR A 78 7.71 -10.71 2.10
N ILE A 79 7.07 -9.54 2.25
CA ILE A 79 6.46 -9.12 3.51
C ILE A 79 5.12 -9.84 3.74
N ILE A 80 4.29 -9.94 2.71
CA ILE A 80 3.02 -10.67 2.74
C ILE A 80 3.25 -12.13 3.07
N ASN A 81 4.22 -12.80 2.44
CA ASN A 81 4.49 -14.20 2.74
C ASN A 81 4.89 -14.39 4.21
N ARG A 82 5.74 -13.52 4.77
CA ARG A 82 6.09 -13.57 6.20
C ARG A 82 4.87 -13.34 7.11
N ILE A 83 3.95 -12.46 6.75
CA ILE A 83 2.78 -12.12 7.59
C ILE A 83 1.63 -13.14 7.45
N HIS A 84 1.38 -13.66 6.25
CA HIS A 84 0.37 -14.70 6.01
C HIS A 84 0.64 -15.98 6.81
N PHE A 85 1.91 -16.22 7.19
CA PHE A 85 2.30 -17.35 8.05
C PHE A 85 2.09 -17.13 9.54
N VAL A 86 2.06 -15.87 9.98
CA VAL A 86 1.90 -15.53 11.39
C VAL A 86 0.42 -15.38 11.75
N SER A 87 -0.42 -14.95 10.81
CA SER A 87 -1.85 -14.69 11.05
C SER A 87 -2.73 -15.16 9.89
N GLU A 88 -3.66 -16.08 10.19
CA GLU A 88 -4.74 -16.48 9.26
C GLU A 88 -5.84 -15.39 9.12
N SER A 89 -5.74 -14.29 9.87
CA SER A 89 -6.73 -13.22 9.86
C SER A 89 -6.53 -12.27 8.68
N MET A 90 -7.49 -12.27 7.75
CA MET A 90 -7.60 -11.28 6.67
C MET A 90 -7.54 -9.83 7.18
N PHE A 91 -7.99 -9.57 8.40
CA PHE A 91 -7.96 -8.24 9.00
C PHE A 91 -6.52 -7.78 9.30
N MET A 92 -5.68 -8.67 9.81
CA MET A 92 -4.28 -8.37 10.12
C MET A 92 -3.48 -8.16 8.84
N PHE A 93 -3.73 -8.97 7.81
CA PHE A 93 -3.18 -8.78 6.47
C PHE A 93 -3.50 -7.39 5.91
N LEU A 94 -4.78 -7.00 5.92
CA LEU A 94 -5.19 -5.69 5.45
C LEU A 94 -4.55 -4.58 6.31
N TYR A 95 -4.50 -4.74 7.63
CA TYR A 95 -3.94 -3.71 8.52
C TYR A 95 -2.47 -3.43 8.21
N VAL A 96 -1.68 -4.48 8.02
CA VAL A 96 -0.27 -4.30 7.63
C VAL A 96 -0.16 -3.72 6.22
N HIS A 97 -1.01 -4.11 5.28
CA HIS A 97 -1.05 -3.47 3.97
C HIS A 97 -1.32 -1.96 4.06
N PHE A 98 -2.27 -1.53 4.89
CA PHE A 98 -2.56 -0.11 5.13
C PHE A 98 -1.37 0.63 5.77
N LEU A 99 -0.69 0.00 6.73
CA LEU A 99 0.50 0.56 7.37
C LEU A 99 1.67 0.74 6.40
N ILE A 100 1.96 -0.27 5.59
CA ILE A 100 3.04 -0.22 4.59
C ILE A 100 2.70 0.82 3.51
N SER A 101 1.43 0.91 3.09
CA SER A 101 0.96 1.90 2.12
C SER A 101 0.91 3.33 2.68
N TYR A 102 0.94 3.50 4.00
CA TYR A 102 0.67 4.77 4.66
C TYR A 102 1.54 5.95 4.17
N PRO A 103 2.88 5.84 4.04
CA PRO A 103 3.71 6.99 3.63
C PRO A 103 3.35 7.49 2.25
N VAL A 104 3.12 6.55 1.32
CA VAL A 104 2.76 6.89 -0.05
C VAL A 104 1.38 7.50 -0.09
N VAL A 105 0.39 6.89 0.58
CA VAL A 105 -0.98 7.42 0.57
C VAL A 105 -1.05 8.77 1.27
N ALA A 106 -0.33 8.97 2.37
CA ALA A 106 -0.22 10.26 3.03
C ALA A 106 0.36 11.33 2.09
N LEU A 107 1.40 10.99 1.32
CA LEU A 107 1.99 11.88 0.31
C LEU A 107 1.00 12.17 -0.82
N LEU A 108 0.31 11.16 -1.34
CA LEU A 108 -0.71 11.33 -2.38
C LEU A 108 -1.86 12.24 -1.91
N LEU A 109 -2.38 12.02 -0.70
CA LEU A 109 -3.42 12.85 -0.08
C LEU A 109 -2.94 14.29 0.14
N TYR A 110 -1.69 14.46 0.59
CA TYR A 110 -1.10 15.79 0.74
C TYR A 110 -1.00 16.53 -0.61
N LEU A 111 -0.55 15.84 -1.67
CA LEU A 111 -0.50 16.41 -3.01
C LEU A 111 -1.91 16.77 -3.52
N SER A 112 -2.92 15.94 -3.26
CA SER A 112 -4.32 16.25 -3.59
C SER A 112 -4.84 17.48 -2.84
N ALA A 113 -4.44 17.63 -1.56
CA ALA A 113 -4.75 18.82 -0.79
C ALA A 113 -4.12 20.08 -1.39
N LYS A 114 -2.90 19.98 -1.94
CA LYS A 114 -2.21 21.09 -2.63
C LYS A 114 -2.82 21.41 -3.99
N ILE A 115 -3.23 20.41 -4.76
CA ILE A 115 -3.98 20.61 -6.00
C ILE A 115 -5.27 21.40 -5.69
N SER A 116 -6.02 20.96 -4.68
CA SER A 116 -7.24 21.65 -4.23
C SER A 116 -6.95 23.08 -3.75
N GLU A 117 -5.87 23.29 -2.99
CA GLU A 117 -5.43 24.63 -2.58
C GLU A 117 -5.19 25.57 -3.78
N TYR A 118 -4.52 25.08 -4.82
CA TYR A 118 -4.24 25.89 -6.02
C TYR A 118 -5.51 26.21 -6.82
N PHE A 119 -6.44 25.27 -6.91
CA PHE A 119 -7.76 25.57 -7.49
C PHE A 119 -8.54 26.58 -6.65
N PHE A 120 -8.49 26.50 -5.32
CA PHE A 120 -9.11 27.50 -4.43
C PHE A 120 -8.50 28.90 -4.62
N GLU A 121 -7.16 29.00 -4.69
CA GLU A 121 -6.46 30.28 -4.89
C GLU A 121 -6.86 31.02 -6.17
N VAL A 122 -7.17 30.25 -7.22
CA VAL A 122 -7.49 30.77 -8.56
C VAL A 122 -8.98 31.05 -8.71
N THR A 123 -9.83 30.23 -8.09
CA THR A 123 -11.29 30.26 -8.29
C THR A 123 -12.07 30.90 -7.15
N GLY A 124 -11.51 30.89 -5.94
CA GLY A 124 -12.17 31.29 -4.70
C GLY A 124 -13.30 30.34 -4.25
N ASP A 125 -13.48 29.18 -4.89
CA ASP A 125 -14.59 28.28 -4.58
C ASP A 125 -14.35 27.48 -3.29
N TYR A 126 -15.24 27.64 -2.31
CA TYR A 126 -15.08 27.06 -0.98
C TYR A 126 -15.00 25.53 -0.97
N ASN A 127 -15.56 24.84 -1.98
CA ASN A 127 -15.52 23.38 -2.04
C ASN A 127 -14.08 22.86 -2.20
N PHE A 128 -13.19 23.60 -2.86
CA PHE A 128 -11.78 23.26 -2.92
C PHE A 128 -11.07 23.41 -1.57
N ASN A 129 -11.43 24.43 -0.79
CA ASN A 129 -10.90 24.57 0.57
C ASN A 129 -11.43 23.46 1.50
N LEU A 130 -12.68 23.03 1.32
CA LEU A 130 -13.23 21.88 2.02
C LEU A 130 -12.49 20.59 1.63
N ALA A 131 -12.28 20.34 0.33
CA ALA A 131 -11.53 19.20 -0.18
C ALA A 131 -10.12 19.13 0.41
N LYS A 132 -9.38 20.26 0.40
CA LYS A 132 -8.07 20.40 1.05
C LYS A 132 -8.11 19.94 2.51
N ARG A 133 -9.07 20.44 3.30
CA ARG A 133 -9.18 20.08 4.73
C ARG A 133 -9.47 18.60 4.92
N LEU A 134 -10.39 18.04 4.14
CA LEU A 134 -10.74 16.62 4.19
C LEU A 134 -9.53 15.74 3.87
N TYR A 135 -8.74 16.09 2.84
CA TYR A 135 -7.51 15.38 2.53
C TYR A 135 -6.47 15.46 3.65
N LEU A 136 -6.26 16.62 4.25
CA LEU A 136 -5.31 16.78 5.36
C LEU A 136 -5.73 16.02 6.62
N VAL A 137 -7.04 15.98 6.92
CA VAL A 137 -7.59 15.21 8.06
C VAL A 137 -7.56 13.70 7.78
N ALA A 138 -7.71 13.29 6.51
CA ALA A 138 -7.62 11.89 6.12
C ALA A 138 -6.21 11.30 6.36
N ILE A 139 -5.14 12.11 6.28
CA ILE A 139 -3.75 11.66 6.49
C ILE A 139 -3.57 10.98 7.85
N PRO A 140 -3.74 11.64 9.02
CA PRO A 140 -3.55 10.98 10.31
C PRO A 140 -4.55 9.85 10.60
N LEU A 141 -5.70 9.85 9.92
CA LEU A 141 -6.75 8.85 10.08
C LEU A 141 -6.63 7.66 9.12
N TYR A 142 -5.69 7.69 8.18
CA TYR A 142 -5.48 6.60 7.22
C TYR A 142 -5.04 5.29 7.90
N PRO A 143 -4.14 5.28 8.91
CA PRO A 143 -3.80 4.07 9.66
C PRO A 143 -5.00 3.48 10.44
N ALA A 144 -6.02 4.29 10.73
CA ALA A 144 -7.30 3.86 11.29
C ALA A 144 -8.26 3.26 10.23
N PHE A 145 -7.70 2.82 9.09
CA PHE A 145 -8.31 1.94 8.09
C PHE A 145 -9.43 2.61 7.27
N LEU A 146 -10.68 2.53 7.74
CA LEU A 146 -11.86 2.97 6.98
C LEU A 146 -12.04 4.49 7.02
N LEU A 147 -11.75 5.13 8.17
CA LEU A 147 -12.05 6.54 8.37
C LEU A 147 -11.26 7.44 7.43
N GLY A 148 -9.94 7.23 7.31
CA GLY A 148 -9.10 8.02 6.40
C GLY A 148 -9.49 7.82 4.93
N THR A 149 -9.77 6.59 4.51
CA THR A 149 -10.19 6.27 3.14
C THR A 149 -11.52 6.96 2.80
N VAL A 150 -12.51 6.87 3.68
CA VAL A 150 -13.83 7.51 3.51
C VAL A 150 -13.70 9.03 3.43
N LEU A 151 -12.90 9.65 4.30
CA LEU A 151 -12.65 11.09 4.24
C LEU A 151 -11.94 11.52 2.96
N GLY A 152 -11.00 10.70 2.45
CA GLY A 152 -10.38 10.93 1.15
C GLY A 152 -11.40 10.93 -0.01
N ILE A 153 -12.36 10.01 0.01
CA ILE A 153 -13.47 9.95 -0.97
C ILE A 153 -14.33 11.22 -0.87
N PHE A 154 -14.73 11.62 0.35
CA PHE A 154 -15.48 12.87 0.54
C PHE A 154 -14.69 14.11 0.08
N GLY A 155 -13.37 14.12 0.29
CA GLY A 155 -12.48 15.15 -0.24
C GLY A 155 -12.57 15.23 -1.77
N ARG A 156 -12.57 14.08 -2.46
CA ARG A 156 -12.70 14.02 -3.92
C ARG A 156 -14.08 14.46 -4.40
N ILE A 157 -15.14 14.11 -3.68
CA ILE A 157 -16.51 14.58 -3.99
C ILE A 157 -16.58 16.10 -3.87
N ALA A 158 -16.03 16.67 -2.79
CA ALA A 158 -15.98 18.12 -2.62
C ALA A 158 -15.17 18.80 -3.76
N GLU A 159 -14.05 18.20 -4.18
CA GLU A 159 -13.26 18.69 -5.32
C GLU A 159 -14.08 18.68 -6.62
N ILE A 160 -14.84 17.61 -6.89
CA ILE A 160 -15.74 17.51 -8.05
C ILE A 160 -16.80 18.61 -8.03
N ILE A 161 -17.44 18.83 -6.89
CA ILE A 161 -18.42 19.91 -6.72
C ILE A 161 -17.75 21.27 -6.97
N GLY A 162 -16.51 21.45 -6.51
CA GLY A 162 -15.69 22.62 -6.81
C GLY A 162 -15.48 22.81 -8.31
N TYR A 163 -15.13 21.76 -9.06
CA TYR A 163 -14.95 21.83 -10.52
C TYR A 163 -16.21 22.31 -11.24
N LEU A 164 -17.37 21.79 -10.84
CA LEU A 164 -18.66 22.18 -11.41
C LEU A 164 -19.03 23.64 -11.08
N ASN A 165 -18.56 24.17 -9.95
CA ASN A 165 -18.93 25.50 -9.45
C ASN A 165 -17.95 26.64 -9.75
N MET A 166 -16.87 26.40 -10.51
CA MET A 166 -15.76 27.36 -10.74
C MET A 166 -16.15 28.71 -11.41
N LYS A 167 -16.96 29.59 -10.85
CA LYS A 167 -17.53 30.75 -11.60
C LYS A 167 -16.53 31.85 -11.98
N LYS A 168 -15.46 32.04 -11.22
CA LYS A 168 -14.46 33.11 -11.42
C LYS A 168 -13.07 32.49 -11.61
N ILE A 169 -12.25 33.09 -12.47
CA ILE A 169 -10.86 32.63 -12.70
C ILE A 169 -9.94 33.84 -12.65
N VAL A 170 -9.02 33.85 -11.70
CA VAL A 170 -7.94 34.83 -11.61
C VAL A 170 -6.66 34.18 -12.12
N ARG A 171 -6.13 34.65 -13.26
CA ARG A 171 -4.82 34.17 -13.74
C ARG A 171 -3.74 34.54 -12.72
N ARG A 172 -2.96 33.55 -12.28
CA ARG A 172 -1.75 33.79 -11.48
C ARG A 172 -0.51 33.52 -12.34
N PRO A 173 0.53 34.36 -12.25
CA PRO A 173 1.82 34.01 -12.84
C PRO A 173 2.35 32.74 -12.16
N GLY A 174 2.91 31.84 -12.97
CA GLY A 174 3.43 30.55 -12.51
C GLY A 174 4.53 30.74 -11.47
N GLY A 175 4.40 30.03 -10.34
CA GLY A 175 5.38 30.04 -9.26
C GLY A 175 5.13 28.87 -8.32
N TYR A 176 6.08 27.94 -8.27
CA TYR A 176 5.99 26.76 -7.42
C TYR A 176 6.67 27.06 -6.09
N ASN A 177 5.92 27.01 -4.99
CA ASN A 177 6.49 27.17 -3.65
C ASN A 177 6.03 25.99 -2.78
N ILE A 178 6.56 24.80 -3.06
CA ILE A 178 6.57 23.75 -2.04
C ILE A 178 7.61 24.18 -1.02
N ARG A 179 7.14 24.57 0.16
CA ARG A 179 8.05 24.88 1.26
C ARG A 179 8.80 23.60 1.61
N LEU A 180 10.13 23.65 1.66
CA LEU A 180 10.99 22.50 2.01
C LEU A 180 10.53 21.78 3.30
N ARG A 181 9.97 22.54 4.25
CA ARG A 181 9.35 22.06 5.48
C ARG A 181 8.22 21.04 5.25
N ASP A 182 7.43 21.24 4.19
CA ASP A 182 6.32 20.37 3.86
C ASP A 182 6.78 19.05 3.23
N ALA A 183 7.89 19.08 2.47
CA ALA A 183 8.51 17.87 1.94
C ALA A 183 9.18 17.04 3.06
N LEU A 184 9.80 17.70 4.05
CA LEU A 184 10.45 17.04 5.19
C LEU A 184 9.45 16.32 6.11
N GLY A 185 8.27 16.90 6.33
CA GLY A 185 7.19 16.25 7.11
C GLY A 185 6.71 14.94 6.50
N ILE A 186 6.85 14.79 5.18
CA ILE A 186 6.42 13.59 4.44
C ILE A 186 7.57 12.58 4.31
N VAL A 187 8.82 13.03 4.21
CA VAL A 187 9.97 12.12 4.34
C VAL A 187 10.03 11.51 5.74
N ALA A 188 9.61 12.26 6.78
CA ALA A 188 9.56 11.78 8.16
C ALA A 188 8.52 10.66 8.42
N THR A 189 7.53 10.45 7.53
CA THR A 189 6.57 9.35 7.68
C THR A 189 7.16 8.00 7.24
N VAL A 190 8.19 8.01 6.38
CA VAL A 190 8.84 6.78 5.91
C VAL A 190 9.54 6.04 7.07
N PRO A 191 10.41 6.69 7.90
CA PRO A 191 10.98 6.05 9.09
C PRO A 191 9.91 5.58 10.08
N LEU A 192 8.83 6.34 10.26
CA LEU A 192 7.76 5.98 11.19
C LEU A 192 7.02 4.72 10.73
N THR A 193 6.73 4.59 9.43
CA THR A 193 6.13 3.36 8.89
C THR A 193 7.09 2.19 8.97
N ILE A 194 8.38 2.38 8.65
CA ILE A 194 9.38 1.32 8.82
C ILE A 194 9.42 0.86 10.28
N LEU A 195 9.45 1.78 11.24
CA LEU A 195 9.42 1.46 12.67
C LEU A 195 8.17 0.68 13.07
N LEU A 196 6.98 1.10 12.62
CA LEU A 196 5.72 0.41 12.92
C LEU A 196 5.67 -0.99 12.30
N VAL A 197 6.17 -1.14 11.07
CA VAL A 197 6.27 -2.45 10.41
C VAL A 197 7.26 -3.35 11.15
N LEU A 198 8.41 -2.84 11.56
CA LEU A 198 9.41 -3.59 12.33
C LEU A 198 8.89 -3.97 13.73
N MET A 199 8.05 -3.16 14.36
CA MET A 199 7.43 -3.48 15.65
C MET A 199 6.37 -4.58 15.55
N ILE A 200 5.73 -4.73 14.39
CA ILE A 200 4.68 -5.73 14.16
C ILE A 200 5.25 -7.00 13.48
N ALA A 201 6.40 -6.87 12.81
CA ALA A 201 7.05 -8.00 12.18
C ALA A 201 7.43 -9.06 13.25
N PRO A 202 7.20 -10.35 12.96
CA PRO A 202 7.59 -11.43 13.85
C PRO A 202 9.11 -11.37 14.10
N ASN A 203 9.52 -11.40 15.38
CA ASN A 203 10.91 -11.53 15.76
C ASN A 203 11.28 -13.01 15.87
N TYR A 204 12.03 -13.51 14.90
CA TYR A 204 12.58 -14.86 14.96
C TYR A 204 13.81 -14.89 15.85
N ILE A 205 13.83 -15.81 16.81
CA ILE A 205 14.96 -16.02 17.73
C ILE A 205 16.06 -16.79 17.02
N ILE A 206 15.69 -17.65 16.06
CA ILE A 206 16.63 -18.48 15.29
C ILE A 206 16.20 -18.47 13.82
N GLU A 207 17.14 -18.17 12.93
CA GLU A 207 16.98 -18.22 11.47
C GLU A 207 18.21 -18.95 10.89
N VAL A 208 18.01 -20.16 10.37
CA VAL A 208 19.08 -20.99 9.79
C VAL A 208 18.64 -21.50 8.42
N GLU A 209 19.46 -21.26 7.41
CA GLU A 209 19.24 -21.73 6.04
C GLU A 209 20.34 -22.72 5.62
N LYS A 210 19.95 -23.85 5.01
CA LYS A 210 20.86 -24.83 4.41
C LYS A 210 20.34 -25.24 3.03
N GLY A 211 20.96 -24.69 2.00
CA GLY A 211 20.54 -24.90 0.61
C GLY A 211 19.14 -24.31 0.38
N ASP A 212 18.23 -25.15 -0.10
CA ASP A 212 16.85 -24.75 -0.41
C ASP A 212 15.90 -24.82 0.81
N VAL A 213 16.36 -25.35 1.94
CA VAL A 213 15.55 -25.53 3.16
C VAL A 213 15.99 -24.53 4.23
N GLY A 214 15.03 -23.91 4.91
CA GLY A 214 15.29 -23.03 6.04
C GLY A 214 14.37 -23.33 7.23
N VAL A 215 14.87 -22.99 8.43
CA VAL A 215 14.15 -23.12 9.70
C VAL A 215 14.15 -21.77 10.41
N LEU A 216 12.96 -21.33 10.80
CA LEU A 216 12.73 -20.13 11.62
C LEU A 216 12.09 -20.55 12.93
N VAL A 217 12.50 -19.95 14.05
CA VAL A 217 11.89 -20.19 15.36
C VAL A 217 11.39 -18.86 15.93
N GLU A 218 10.11 -18.80 16.25
CA GLU A 218 9.44 -17.66 16.89
C GLU A 218 8.93 -18.09 18.28
N GLU A 219 9.02 -17.22 19.28
CA GLU A 219 8.37 -17.44 20.58
C GLU A 219 7.11 -16.58 20.67
N ASP A 220 5.98 -17.23 20.97
CA ASP A 220 4.70 -16.59 21.21
C ASP A 220 4.12 -17.08 22.54
N ASN A 221 4.14 -16.22 23.56
CA ASN A 221 3.55 -16.48 24.87
C ASN A 221 4.02 -17.80 25.54
N GLY A 222 5.31 -18.12 25.41
CA GLY A 222 5.91 -19.34 25.99
C GLY A 222 5.70 -20.61 25.15
N VAL A 223 5.13 -20.50 23.94
CA VAL A 223 5.09 -21.56 22.94
C VAL A 223 6.02 -21.17 21.79
N TYR A 224 6.87 -22.10 21.37
CA TYR A 224 7.80 -21.89 20.26
C TYR A 224 7.17 -22.40 18.97
N ASN A 225 7.02 -21.52 17.99
CA ASN A 225 6.60 -21.83 16.64
C ASN A 225 7.83 -22.05 15.77
N VAL A 226 8.07 -23.30 15.38
CA VAL A 226 9.12 -23.69 14.44
C VAL A 226 8.50 -23.72 13.04
N ILE A 227 9.00 -22.86 12.15
CA ILE A 227 8.57 -22.74 10.77
C ILE A 227 9.67 -23.30 9.89
N VAL A 228 9.39 -24.42 9.24
CA VAL A 228 10.28 -25.02 8.24
C VAL A 228 9.77 -24.64 6.87
N TYR A 229 10.65 -24.18 5.99
CA TYR A 229 10.28 -23.87 4.61
C TYR A 229 11.25 -24.46 3.61
N CYS A 230 10.76 -24.74 2.40
CA CYS A 230 11.60 -25.16 1.30
C CYS A 230 11.29 -24.44 -0.01
N ARG A 231 12.34 -23.91 -0.65
CA ARG A 231 12.32 -23.28 -1.96
C ARG A 231 12.48 -24.35 -3.04
N ALA A 232 11.52 -24.45 -3.97
CA ALA A 232 11.59 -25.41 -5.08
C ALA A 232 11.68 -26.91 -4.67
N CYS A 233 11.23 -27.28 -3.47
CA CYS A 233 11.15 -28.67 -3.02
C CYS A 233 9.91 -28.92 -2.15
N TYR A 234 9.64 -30.20 -1.87
CA TYR A 234 8.55 -30.62 -0.99
C TYR A 234 9.09 -31.24 0.31
N ILE A 235 8.59 -30.75 1.43
CA ILE A 235 8.86 -31.27 2.78
C ILE A 235 7.97 -32.49 2.98
N ASP A 236 8.58 -33.66 3.09
CA ASP A 236 7.88 -34.92 3.36
C ASP A 236 7.63 -35.12 4.86
N GLU A 237 8.60 -34.71 5.69
CA GLU A 237 8.61 -34.96 7.12
C GLU A 237 9.46 -33.90 7.86
N VAL A 238 9.03 -33.52 9.06
CA VAL A 238 9.82 -32.71 9.99
C VAL A 238 9.95 -33.47 11.30
N ILE A 239 11.19 -33.69 11.71
CA ILE A 239 11.57 -34.50 12.86
C ILE A 239 12.27 -33.62 13.88
N PHE A 240 11.76 -33.59 15.12
CA PHE A 240 12.40 -32.93 16.25
C PHE A 240 12.95 -34.00 17.18
N GLU A 241 14.25 -34.00 17.46
CA GLU A 241 14.86 -34.89 18.46
C GLU A 241 14.51 -36.40 18.29
N ASN A 242 14.43 -36.86 17.04
CA ASN A 242 14.02 -38.21 16.59
C ASN A 242 12.50 -38.51 16.62
N GLU A 243 11.66 -37.54 16.93
CA GLU A 243 10.20 -37.67 16.85
C GLU A 243 9.65 -36.94 15.62
N SER A 244 8.85 -37.64 14.81
CA SER A 244 8.18 -37.07 13.64
C SER A 244 7.00 -36.22 14.09
N ILE A 245 7.14 -34.89 13.99
CA ILE A 245 6.11 -33.94 14.42
C ILE A 245 5.20 -33.53 13.26
N TYR A 246 5.74 -33.56 12.04
CA TYR A 246 4.98 -33.35 10.82
C TYR A 246 5.29 -34.44 9.80
N SER A 247 4.24 -34.90 9.11
CA SER A 247 4.35 -35.72 7.91
C SER A 247 3.36 -35.22 6.88
N LYS A 248 3.73 -35.24 5.59
CA LYS A 248 2.84 -34.84 4.48
C LYS A 248 1.48 -35.55 4.44
N TYR A 249 1.37 -36.72 5.08
CA TYR A 249 0.14 -37.50 5.13
C TYR A 249 -0.77 -37.14 6.31
N ARG A 250 -0.25 -36.42 7.33
CA ARG A 250 -0.96 -36.15 8.59
C ARG A 250 -0.99 -34.67 8.98
N GLY A 251 -0.07 -33.86 8.47
CA GLY A 251 0.05 -32.45 8.81
C GLY A 251 -0.47 -31.52 7.73
N SER A 252 -0.85 -30.31 8.14
CA SER A 252 -1.15 -29.20 7.25
C SER A 252 0.11 -28.47 6.82
N TYR A 253 0.11 -27.99 5.59
CA TYR A 253 1.15 -27.14 5.04
C TYR A 253 0.50 -26.04 4.20
N VAL A 254 1.25 -24.98 3.96
CA VAL A 254 0.81 -23.89 3.09
C VAL A 254 1.89 -23.67 2.03
N VAL A 255 1.46 -23.48 0.78
CA VAL A 255 2.35 -23.18 -0.35
C VAL A 255 2.10 -21.75 -0.78
N ILE A 256 3.14 -20.93 -0.72
CA ILE A 256 3.08 -19.53 -1.17
C ILE A 256 4.22 -19.28 -2.15
N ASN A 257 3.89 -18.85 -3.37
CA ASN A 257 4.85 -18.61 -4.46
C ASN A 257 5.80 -19.79 -4.74
N GLY A 258 5.29 -21.02 -4.68
CA GLY A 258 6.08 -22.24 -4.93
C GLY A 258 7.05 -22.63 -3.81
N ILE A 259 6.98 -21.95 -2.66
CA ILE A 259 7.69 -22.32 -1.44
C ILE A 259 6.69 -23.03 -0.53
N GLN A 260 7.00 -24.25 -0.12
CA GLN A 260 6.22 -24.96 0.90
C GLN A 260 6.71 -24.56 2.28
N TYR A 261 5.78 -24.28 3.18
CA TYR A 261 6.08 -24.01 4.58
C TYR A 261 5.24 -24.92 5.46
N VAL A 262 5.84 -25.31 6.58
CA VAL A 262 5.28 -26.14 7.61
C VAL A 262 5.49 -25.42 8.94
N LYS A 263 4.41 -25.11 9.64
CA LYS A 263 4.44 -24.48 10.96
C LYS A 263 4.09 -25.52 12.02
N VAL A 264 4.96 -25.65 13.02
CA VAL A 264 4.80 -26.59 14.13
C VAL A 264 5.00 -25.85 15.44
N SER A 265 4.06 -25.98 16.36
CA SER A 265 4.16 -25.38 17.69
C SER A 265 4.68 -26.41 18.70
N THR A 266 5.66 -26.01 19.53
CA THR A 266 6.29 -26.86 20.54
C THR A 266 6.48 -26.07 21.85
N PRO A 267 6.34 -26.71 23.02
CA PRO A 267 6.54 -26.05 24.32
C PRO A 267 8.01 -25.69 24.61
N ARG A 268 8.96 -26.22 23.83
CA ARG A 268 10.40 -25.92 23.98
C ARG A 268 11.09 -25.85 22.61
N ILE A 269 12.16 -25.07 22.51
CA ILE A 269 13.03 -25.08 21.33
C ILE A 269 13.69 -26.47 21.23
N PRO A 270 13.53 -27.20 20.11
CA PRO A 270 14.19 -28.48 19.91
C PRO A 270 15.69 -28.27 19.69
N ARG A 271 16.54 -29.20 20.14
CA ARG A 271 18.00 -29.05 19.96
C ARG A 271 18.42 -29.07 18.50
N TYR A 272 17.80 -29.95 17.73
CA TYR A 272 18.01 -30.04 16.29
C TYR A 272 16.70 -30.35 15.59
N VAL A 273 16.63 -29.93 14.33
CA VAL A 273 15.52 -30.20 13.42
C VAL A 273 16.06 -30.94 12.21
N GLU A 274 15.44 -32.07 11.89
CA GLU A 274 15.71 -32.80 10.66
C GLU A 274 14.52 -32.67 9.71
N VAL A 275 14.81 -32.24 8.50
CA VAL A 275 13.80 -32.04 7.46
C VAL A 275 14.04 -33.05 6.36
N LYS A 276 13.05 -33.91 6.10
CA LYS A 276 13.09 -34.86 5.01
C LYS A 276 12.53 -34.23 3.75
N VAL A 277 13.34 -34.23 2.70
CA VAL A 277 12.99 -33.74 1.36
C VAL A 277 13.29 -34.84 0.35
N GLY A 278 12.25 -35.57 -0.07
CA GLY A 278 12.40 -36.74 -0.92
C GLY A 278 13.31 -37.81 -0.28
N PRO A 279 14.41 -38.21 -0.94
CA PRO A 279 15.36 -39.18 -0.38
C PRO A 279 16.38 -38.56 0.59
N SER A 280 16.43 -37.23 0.73
CA SER A 280 17.47 -36.52 1.47
C SER A 280 16.96 -36.04 2.83
N TYR A 281 17.89 -35.93 3.78
CA TYR A 281 17.66 -35.32 5.10
C TYR A 281 18.55 -34.09 5.24
N VAL A 282 17.96 -32.99 5.69
CA VAL A 282 18.67 -31.75 6.03
C VAL A 282 18.60 -31.56 7.54
N HIS A 283 19.77 -31.60 8.18
CA HIS A 283 19.89 -31.48 9.63
C HIS A 283 20.26 -30.04 10.01
N PHE A 284 19.52 -29.46 10.95
CA PHE A 284 19.72 -28.11 11.49
C PHE A 284 20.02 -28.21 12.98
N ASP A 285 21.13 -27.64 13.40
CA ASP A 285 21.43 -27.44 14.82
C ASP A 285 20.88 -26.06 15.23
N LEU A 286 20.13 -26.01 16.33
CA LEU A 286 19.45 -24.80 16.81
C LEU A 286 20.07 -24.27 18.12
N HIS A 287 21.20 -24.84 18.57
CA HIS A 287 21.95 -24.40 19.75
C HIS A 287 23.35 -23.84 19.43
#